data_AF-A0AAD7I8H9-F1
#
_entry.id   AF-A0AAD7I8H9-F1
#
_cell.length_a   1.000
_cell.length_b   1.000
_cell.length_c   1.000
_cell.angle_alpha   90.00
_cell.angle_beta   90.00
_cell.angle_gamma   90.00
#
_symmetry.space_group_name_H-M   'P 1'
#
loop_
_entity.id
_entity.type
_entity.pdbx_description
1 polymer ?
#
loop_
_entity_poly.entity_id
_entity_poly.type
_entity_poly.pdbx_seq_one_letter_code
_entity_poly.pdbx_strand_id
1 'polypeptide(L)'
;MSFVSVLSGSLRYSDSSSSIGPSASSDPPPKRTKPKVKDPQFREGFVPKSGVKPAVGDYEPIVEALLIRACAEYSARIVALKGFPDPTLQLQSAEECYNNACLSANVRYKLTPRMTKIITKRGSHIRGKIVEGFRPVFAGHYGFKRGTSKAIIAANKLKSEALLRKAAFHYKDPATRSGYAENSIITDARHSYIFKNKKSLGVTFESYFNPIPAAYLALDFTVLQSLAQEWSTGVHVPASFTEKDMLKAYQTHLTDINEKWIDLNPEVTEKLRRKWYKRATQGLVPAEPEQSTNIDEEDQNALRLELEGRTGDTDTENEDENEDNMAA
;
A
#
# COMPACT_ATOMS: atom_id res chain seq x y z
N MET A 1 -12.60 14.98 22.04
CA MET A 1 -13.67 13.97 21.88
C MET A 1 -14.87 14.68 21.31
N SER A 2 -15.23 14.42 20.06
CA SER A 2 -16.55 14.73 19.51
C SER A 2 -16.78 13.79 18.34
N PHE A 3 -17.78 12.92 18.51
CA PHE A 3 -18.34 12.05 17.50
C PHE A 3 -19.19 12.88 16.54
N VAL A 4 -19.03 12.69 15.24
CA VAL A 4 -19.99 13.16 14.23
C VAL A 4 -20.81 11.95 13.80
N SER A 5 -22.08 11.99 14.20
CA SER A 5 -23.17 11.10 13.78
C SER A 5 -23.76 11.63 12.49
N VAL A 6 -24.04 10.75 11.52
CA VAL A 6 -24.84 11.06 10.33
C VAL A 6 -25.99 10.07 10.24
N LEU A 7 -27.16 10.52 10.68
CA LEU A 7 -28.49 10.16 10.18
C LEU A 7 -28.62 10.80 8.78
N SER A 8 -29.36 10.33 7.76
CA SER A 8 -30.59 9.57 7.65
C SER A 8 -30.83 9.29 6.15
N GLY A 9 -31.68 8.31 5.82
CA GLY A 9 -32.14 8.11 4.45
C GLY A 9 -33.18 7.01 4.35
N SER A 10 -34.35 7.24 4.97
CA SER A 10 -35.53 6.38 4.88
C SER A 10 -36.30 6.71 3.61
N LEU A 11 -36.40 5.76 2.68
CA LEU A 11 -37.35 5.83 1.56
C LEU A 11 -38.41 4.76 1.78
N ARG A 12 -39.63 5.19 2.10
CA ARG A 12 -40.84 4.38 2.08
C ARG A 12 -41.29 4.25 0.62
N TYR A 13 -41.52 3.01 0.16
CA TYR A 13 -42.37 2.75 -0.98
C TYR A 13 -43.32 1.60 -0.66
N SER A 14 -44.52 1.73 -1.19
CA SER A 14 -45.80 1.19 -0.76
C SER A 14 -46.03 -0.31 -1.02
N ASP A 15 -46.86 -0.88 -0.14
CA ASP A 15 -47.55 -2.16 -0.27
C ASP A 15 -48.28 -2.34 -1.61
N SER A 16 -48.20 -3.55 -2.16
CA SER A 16 -49.19 -4.10 -3.10
C SER A 16 -49.16 -5.63 -2.98
N SER A 17 -50.14 -6.18 -2.27
CA SER A 17 -50.35 -7.63 -2.15
C SER A 17 -50.98 -8.20 -3.41
N SER A 18 -50.47 -9.33 -3.89
CA SER A 18 -51.26 -10.30 -4.65
C SER A 18 -50.75 -11.72 -4.38
N SER A 19 -51.68 -12.65 -4.27
CA SER A 19 -51.57 -13.94 -3.59
C SER A 19 -51.18 -15.12 -4.48
N ILE A 20 -50.29 -15.96 -3.94
CA ILE A 20 -50.30 -17.44 -3.87
C ILE A 20 -50.45 -18.25 -5.18
N GLY A 21 -49.39 -19.00 -5.49
CA GLY A 21 -49.42 -20.34 -6.11
C GLY A 21 -48.35 -21.23 -5.46
N PRO A 22 -48.57 -22.55 -5.24
CA PRO A 22 -47.73 -23.37 -4.38
C PRO A 22 -46.63 -24.16 -5.13
N SER A 23 -45.63 -24.58 -4.34
CA SER A 23 -44.72 -25.71 -4.55
C SER A 23 -43.40 -25.46 -5.30
N ALA A 24 -42.32 -25.32 -4.51
CA ALA A 24 -41.11 -26.11 -4.68
C ALA A 24 -40.32 -26.10 -3.36
N SER A 25 -40.10 -27.29 -2.80
CA SER A 25 -39.25 -27.52 -1.64
C SER A 25 -37.84 -27.02 -1.94
N SER A 26 -37.45 -25.88 -1.37
CA SER A 26 -36.06 -25.45 -1.33
C SER A 26 -35.42 -26.04 -0.09
N ASP A 27 -34.60 -27.07 -0.28
CA ASP A 27 -33.66 -27.48 0.76
C ASP A 27 -32.84 -26.25 1.20
N PRO A 28 -32.68 -26.03 2.52
CA PRO A 28 -31.88 -24.91 2.99
C PRO A 28 -30.44 -25.08 2.47
N PRO A 29 -29.81 -24.00 1.97
CA PRO A 29 -28.44 -24.07 1.48
C PRO A 29 -27.54 -24.64 2.60
N PRO A 30 -26.60 -25.54 2.27
CA PRO A 30 -25.76 -26.18 3.27
C PRO A 30 -25.08 -25.09 4.11
N LYS A 31 -25.32 -25.12 5.42
CA LYS A 31 -24.70 -24.23 6.40
C LYS A 31 -23.19 -24.31 6.20
N ARG A 32 -22.59 -23.28 5.59
CA ARG A 32 -21.15 -23.13 5.44
C ARG A 32 -20.54 -23.17 6.85
N THR A 33 -20.03 -24.32 7.26
CA THR A 33 -19.38 -24.50 8.56
C THR A 33 -18.14 -23.63 8.56
N LYS A 34 -18.12 -22.58 9.39
CA LYS A 34 -16.94 -21.73 9.54
C LYS A 34 -15.74 -22.61 9.88
N PRO A 35 -14.58 -22.46 9.22
CA PRO A 35 -13.39 -23.26 9.55
C PRO A 35 -13.10 -23.17 11.05
N LYS A 36 -12.89 -24.32 11.69
CA LYS A 36 -12.48 -24.38 13.11
C LYS A 36 -11.15 -23.65 13.26
N VAL A 37 -11.05 -22.79 14.27
CA VAL A 37 -9.82 -22.04 14.56
C VAL A 37 -8.79 -23.00 15.14
N LYS A 38 -7.62 -23.10 14.50
CA LYS A 38 -6.52 -23.98 14.91
C LYS A 38 -5.53 -23.24 15.81
N ASP A 39 -4.92 -23.96 16.73
CA ASP A 39 -3.77 -23.46 17.49
C ASP A 39 -2.49 -23.59 16.63
N PRO A 40 -1.69 -22.52 16.47
CA PRO A 40 -0.47 -22.56 15.67
C PRO A 40 0.55 -23.51 16.30
N GLN A 41 1.09 -24.42 15.50
CA GLN A 41 2.10 -25.38 15.94
C GLN A 41 3.51 -24.88 15.63
N PHE A 42 4.46 -25.28 16.46
CA PHE A 42 5.88 -25.14 16.16
C PHE A 42 6.33 -26.22 15.16
N ARG A 43 7.46 -26.00 14.50
CA ARG A 43 8.09 -27.06 13.70
C ARG A 43 8.48 -28.23 14.58
N GLU A 44 8.53 -29.42 13.97
CA GLU A 44 8.93 -30.64 14.66
C GLU A 44 10.30 -30.48 15.34
N GLY A 45 10.39 -30.90 16.60
CA GLY A 45 11.60 -30.77 17.42
C GLY A 45 11.89 -29.35 17.96
N PHE A 46 11.10 -28.33 17.59
CA PHE A 46 11.29 -26.98 18.13
C PHE A 46 10.57 -26.79 19.46
N VAL A 47 11.34 -26.46 20.50
CA VAL A 47 10.81 -26.05 21.80
C VAL A 47 11.23 -24.60 22.09
N PRO A 48 10.28 -23.67 22.29
CA PRO A 48 10.61 -22.29 22.61
C PRO A 48 11.38 -22.19 23.93
N LYS A 49 12.64 -21.77 23.87
CA LYS A 49 13.42 -21.46 25.07
C LYS A 49 13.13 -20.03 25.54
N SER A 50 13.05 -19.85 26.86
CA SER A 50 12.97 -18.51 27.45
C SER A 50 14.20 -17.69 27.05
N GLY A 51 14.00 -16.39 26.78
CA GLY A 51 15.08 -15.48 26.36
C GLY A 51 15.47 -15.54 24.87
N VAL A 52 15.04 -16.55 24.11
CA VAL A 52 15.32 -16.63 22.66
C VAL A 52 14.33 -15.77 21.88
N LYS A 53 14.87 -14.92 20.98
CA LYS A 53 14.08 -14.02 20.13
C LYS A 53 13.15 -14.85 19.21
N PRO A 54 11.84 -14.54 19.17
CA PRO A 54 10.91 -15.19 18.26
C PRO A 54 11.27 -15.00 16.78
N ALA A 55 11.12 -16.05 15.99
CA ALA A 55 11.29 -16.02 14.54
C ALA A 55 10.11 -16.70 13.82
N VAL A 56 9.88 -16.31 12.56
CA VAL A 56 8.81 -16.91 11.75
C VAL A 56 9.07 -18.39 11.46
N GLY A 57 10.33 -18.77 11.27
CA GLY A 57 10.76 -20.15 11.01
C GLY A 57 10.62 -21.09 12.20
N ASP A 58 10.23 -20.59 13.37
CA ASP A 58 9.91 -21.43 14.54
C ASP A 58 8.62 -22.25 14.30
N TYR A 59 7.76 -21.79 13.39
CA TYR A 59 6.41 -22.30 13.20
C TYR A 59 6.27 -23.25 11.99
N GLU A 60 5.24 -24.08 12.00
CA GLU A 60 4.88 -24.93 10.86
C GLU A 60 4.74 -24.12 9.55
N PRO A 61 4.98 -24.74 8.37
CA PRO A 61 5.09 -23.99 7.11
C PRO A 61 3.90 -23.07 6.78
N ILE A 62 2.68 -23.49 7.11
CA ILE A 62 1.47 -22.68 6.88
C ILE A 62 1.51 -21.42 7.76
N VAL A 63 1.78 -21.56 9.05
CA VAL A 63 1.83 -20.45 10.00
C VAL A 63 3.01 -19.52 9.69
N GLU A 64 4.15 -20.06 9.28
CA GLU A 64 5.28 -19.27 8.81
C GLU A 64 4.89 -18.38 7.61
N ALA A 65 4.22 -18.94 6.60
CA ALA A 65 3.76 -18.19 5.44
C ALA A 65 2.78 -17.07 5.82
N LEU A 66 1.84 -17.35 6.73
CA LEU A 66 0.92 -16.34 7.27
C LEU A 66 1.68 -15.21 7.98
N LEU A 67 2.67 -15.54 8.80
CA LEU A 67 3.49 -14.55 9.51
C LEU A 67 4.34 -13.72 8.55
N ILE A 68 4.91 -14.31 7.50
CA ILE A 68 5.65 -13.58 6.47
C ILE A 68 4.74 -12.56 5.79
N ARG A 69 3.53 -12.98 5.37
CA ARG A 69 2.56 -12.10 4.71
C ARG A 69 2.05 -10.99 5.65
N ALA A 70 1.78 -11.31 6.91
CA ALA A 70 1.37 -10.34 7.94
C ALA A 70 2.49 -9.35 8.28
N CYS A 71 3.74 -9.82 8.37
CA CYS A 71 4.91 -8.96 8.56
C CYS A 71 5.08 -7.96 7.42
N ALA A 72 4.90 -8.40 6.17
CA ALA A 72 5.00 -7.54 5.00
C ALA A 72 3.89 -6.47 5.00
N GLU A 73 2.65 -6.86 5.28
CA GLU A 73 1.52 -5.91 5.38
C GLU A 73 1.72 -4.91 6.51
N TYR A 74 2.17 -5.38 7.67
CA TYR A 74 2.45 -4.51 8.81
C TYR A 74 3.53 -3.48 8.46
N SER A 75 4.62 -3.89 7.82
CA SER A 75 5.62 -2.95 7.30
C SER A 75 5.01 -1.96 6.31
N ALA A 76 4.15 -2.40 5.40
CA ALA A 76 3.46 -1.51 4.46
C ALA A 76 2.59 -0.47 5.18
N ARG A 77 1.80 -0.88 6.19
CA ARG A 77 0.97 0.03 7.00
C ARG A 77 1.79 1.03 7.81
N ILE A 78 2.92 0.62 8.36
CA ILE A 78 3.83 1.54 9.06
C ILE A 78 4.29 2.65 8.12
N VAL A 79 4.62 2.31 6.88
CA VAL A 79 5.09 3.30 5.90
C VAL A 79 3.94 4.17 5.38
N ALA A 80 2.82 3.54 5.04
CA ALA A 80 1.73 4.19 4.32
C ALA A 80 0.70 4.91 5.20
N LEU A 81 0.48 4.46 6.43
CA LEU A 81 -0.60 4.95 7.28
C LEU A 81 -0.06 5.73 8.48
N LYS A 82 0.84 5.12 9.26
CA LYS A 82 1.37 5.76 10.48
C LYS A 82 2.78 5.26 10.76
N GLY A 83 3.78 6.12 10.54
CA GLY A 83 5.20 5.82 10.74
C GLY A 83 5.56 5.41 12.17
N PHE A 84 4.88 6.02 13.14
CA PHE A 84 5.12 5.83 14.57
C PHE A 84 3.77 5.65 15.30
N PRO A 85 3.14 4.47 15.17
CA PRO A 85 1.91 4.16 15.89
C PRO A 85 2.20 3.94 17.37
N ASP A 86 1.28 4.38 18.23
CA ASP A 86 1.31 4.10 19.66
C ASP A 86 1.15 2.58 19.94
N PRO A 87 1.51 2.09 21.14
CA PRO A 87 1.49 0.67 21.46
C PRO A 87 0.14 -0.01 21.24
N THR A 88 -0.97 0.67 21.51
CA THR A 88 -2.33 0.13 21.31
C THR A 88 -2.58 -0.12 19.83
N LEU A 89 -2.31 0.87 19.00
CA LEU A 89 -2.48 0.76 17.55
C LEU A 89 -1.49 -0.23 16.91
N GLN A 90 -0.30 -0.40 17.49
CA GLN A 90 0.65 -1.45 17.06
C GLN A 90 0.04 -2.84 17.21
N LEU A 91 -0.61 -3.12 18.35
CA LEU A 91 -1.23 -4.42 18.62
C LEU A 91 -2.44 -4.67 17.70
N GLN A 92 -3.32 -3.67 17.55
CA GLN A 92 -4.48 -3.74 16.67
C GLN A 92 -4.07 -3.97 15.20
N SER A 93 -3.10 -3.18 14.72
CA SER A 93 -2.60 -3.32 13.35
C SER A 93 -1.94 -4.68 13.11
N ALA A 94 -1.24 -5.25 14.10
CA ALA A 94 -0.64 -6.56 13.97
C ALA A 94 -1.70 -7.67 13.88
N GLU A 95 -2.78 -7.56 14.67
CA GLU A 95 -3.92 -8.46 14.61
C GLU A 95 -4.62 -8.40 13.25
N GLU A 96 -4.91 -7.20 12.76
CA GLU A 96 -5.54 -7.01 11.45
C GLU A 96 -4.70 -7.56 10.30
N CYS A 97 -3.38 -7.31 10.30
CA CYS A 97 -2.48 -7.86 9.27
C CYS A 97 -2.46 -9.40 9.29
N TYR A 98 -2.51 -10.00 10.48
CA TYR A 98 -2.55 -11.46 10.62
C TYR A 98 -3.89 -12.04 10.17
N ASN A 99 -4.99 -11.39 10.52
CA ASN A 99 -6.32 -11.78 10.07
C ASN A 99 -6.44 -11.69 8.54
N ASN A 100 -5.90 -10.63 7.92
CA ASN A 100 -5.87 -10.48 6.47
C ASN A 100 -5.05 -11.59 5.78
N ALA A 101 -3.92 -11.98 6.38
CA ALA A 101 -3.13 -13.11 5.88
C ALA A 101 -3.93 -14.43 5.96
N CYS A 102 -4.62 -14.67 7.08
CA CYS A 102 -5.46 -15.86 7.27
C CYS A 102 -6.62 -15.90 6.26
N LEU A 103 -7.30 -14.75 6.06
CA LEU A 103 -8.38 -14.61 5.09
C LEU A 103 -7.90 -14.88 3.67
N SER A 104 -6.75 -14.31 3.28
CA SER A 104 -6.16 -14.49 1.94
C SER A 104 -5.80 -15.96 1.65
N ALA A 105 -5.40 -16.71 2.68
CA ALA A 105 -5.08 -18.13 2.58
C ALA A 105 -6.29 -19.06 2.85
N ASN A 106 -7.47 -18.51 3.13
CA ASN A 106 -8.68 -19.26 3.51
C ASN A 106 -8.45 -20.25 4.68
N VAL A 107 -7.66 -19.84 5.69
CA VAL A 107 -7.37 -20.62 6.90
C VAL A 107 -7.73 -19.83 8.15
N ARG A 108 -7.81 -20.52 9.30
CA ARG A 108 -8.04 -19.89 10.61
C ARG A 108 -7.07 -20.43 11.65
N TYR A 109 -6.16 -19.57 12.09
CA TYR A 109 -5.23 -19.83 13.17
C TYR A 109 -5.34 -18.76 14.25
N LYS A 110 -5.14 -19.12 15.52
CA LYS A 110 -5.05 -18.12 16.59
C LYS A 110 -3.77 -17.30 16.46
N LEU A 111 -3.86 -16.00 16.70
CA LEU A 111 -2.69 -15.14 16.88
C LEU A 111 -2.21 -15.23 18.33
N THR A 112 -0.95 -15.57 18.55
CA THR A 112 -0.36 -15.65 19.89
C THR A 112 0.46 -14.40 20.22
N PRO A 113 0.69 -14.06 21.51
CA PRO A 113 1.56 -12.94 21.88
C PRO A 113 2.99 -13.05 21.33
N ARG A 114 3.51 -14.27 21.16
CA ARG A 114 4.82 -14.52 20.53
C ARG A 114 4.82 -14.09 19.06
N MET A 115 3.76 -14.41 18.34
CA MET A 115 3.55 -14.01 16.94
C MET A 115 3.34 -12.50 16.81
N THR A 116 2.54 -11.90 17.69
CA THR A 116 2.36 -10.44 17.72
C THR A 116 3.69 -9.72 17.86
N LYS A 117 4.59 -10.20 18.73
CA LYS A 117 5.96 -9.65 18.86
C LYS A 117 6.77 -9.77 17.58
N ILE A 118 6.61 -10.84 16.80
CA ILE A 118 7.29 -10.99 15.50
C ILE A 118 6.81 -9.90 14.53
N ILE A 119 5.50 -9.69 14.45
CA ILE A 119 4.87 -8.75 13.53
C ILE A 119 5.23 -7.31 13.93
N THR A 120 5.00 -6.90 15.18
CA THR A 120 5.22 -5.51 15.62
C THR A 120 6.68 -5.08 15.53
N LYS A 121 7.62 -6.01 15.73
CA LYS A 121 9.06 -5.74 15.54
C LYS A 121 9.37 -5.26 14.12
N ARG A 122 8.54 -5.55 13.11
CA ARG A 122 8.74 -5.07 11.74
C ARG A 122 8.63 -3.55 11.61
N GLY A 123 7.98 -2.86 12.54
CA GLY A 123 7.89 -1.40 12.54
C GLY A 123 9.25 -0.69 12.64
N SER A 124 10.08 -1.07 13.61
CA SER A 124 11.43 -0.48 13.72
C SER A 124 12.35 -0.94 12.58
N HIS A 125 12.23 -2.19 12.14
CA HIS A 125 13.02 -2.68 11.00
C HIS A 125 12.74 -1.90 9.71
N ILE A 126 11.47 -1.64 9.37
CA ILE A 126 11.14 -0.94 8.13
C ILE A 126 11.62 0.52 8.15
N ARG A 127 11.51 1.21 9.30
CA ARG A 127 12.07 2.56 9.47
C ARG A 127 13.59 2.55 9.30
N GLY A 128 14.29 1.58 9.88
CA GLY A 128 15.73 1.39 9.68
C GLY A 128 16.09 1.18 8.21
N LYS A 129 15.31 0.36 7.48
CA LYS A 129 15.52 0.14 6.05
C LYS A 129 15.35 1.39 5.19
N ILE A 130 14.40 2.25 5.53
CA ILE A 130 14.24 3.55 4.86
C ILE A 130 15.49 4.41 5.09
N VAL A 131 15.97 4.52 6.33
CA VAL A 131 17.20 5.26 6.65
C VAL A 131 18.41 4.70 5.89
N GLU A 132 18.55 3.37 5.82
CA GLU A 132 19.61 2.69 5.06
C GLU A 132 19.55 3.00 3.55
N GLY A 133 18.35 3.27 3.00
CA GLY A 133 18.19 3.68 1.61
C GLY A 133 18.68 5.10 1.33
N PHE A 134 18.43 6.04 2.25
CA PHE A 134 18.84 7.45 2.09
C PHE A 134 20.32 7.70 2.43
N ARG A 135 20.84 7.05 3.48
CA ARG A 135 22.15 7.38 4.05
C ARG A 135 23.32 7.32 3.05
N PRO A 136 23.42 6.33 2.13
CA PRO A 136 24.51 6.26 1.15
C PRO A 136 24.50 7.40 0.13
N VAL A 137 23.31 7.87 -0.27
CA VAL A 137 23.16 8.89 -1.32
C VAL A 137 23.15 10.31 -0.76
N PHE A 138 22.78 10.50 0.51
CA PHE A 138 22.57 11.81 1.14
C PHE A 138 23.78 12.75 1.08
N ALA A 139 24.95 12.29 1.52
CA ALA A 139 26.13 13.14 1.60
C ALA A 139 26.58 13.61 0.21
N GLY A 140 26.59 12.70 -0.78
CA GLY A 140 26.93 13.01 -2.16
C GLY A 140 25.92 13.97 -2.80
N HIS A 141 24.63 13.72 -2.58
CA HIS A 141 23.55 14.53 -3.13
C HIS A 141 23.63 16.01 -2.74
N TYR A 142 23.97 16.31 -1.48
CA TYR A 142 24.12 17.68 -0.99
C TYR A 142 25.57 18.18 -0.97
N GLY A 143 26.51 17.40 -1.49
CA GLY A 143 27.93 17.75 -1.56
C GLY A 143 28.61 17.92 -0.19
N PHE A 144 28.16 17.20 0.84
CA PHE A 144 28.87 17.09 2.11
C PHE A 144 30.21 16.40 1.90
N LYS A 145 31.27 16.94 2.50
CA LYS A 145 32.62 16.39 2.37
C LYS A 145 33.09 15.82 3.70
N ARG A 146 33.71 14.64 3.67
CA ARG A 146 34.45 14.12 4.82
C ARG A 146 35.76 14.91 4.97
N GLY A 147 36.07 15.34 6.18
CA GLY A 147 37.28 16.09 6.49
C GLY A 147 37.10 16.97 7.74
N THR A 148 38.21 17.34 8.36
CA THR A 148 38.25 18.08 9.63
C THR A 148 38.90 19.46 9.50
N SER A 149 39.21 19.90 8.27
CA SER A 149 39.73 21.25 8.06
C SER A 149 38.67 22.29 8.39
N LYS A 150 39.10 23.46 8.90
CA LYS A 150 38.19 24.56 9.26
C LYS A 150 37.26 24.96 8.10
N ALA A 151 37.78 24.98 6.87
CA ALA A 151 37.00 25.29 5.68
C ALA A 151 35.94 24.23 5.36
N ILE A 152 36.27 22.94 5.46
CA ILE A 152 35.30 21.84 5.24
C ILE A 152 34.20 21.88 6.30
N ILE A 153 34.59 22.03 7.57
CA ILE A 153 33.65 22.11 8.70
C ILE A 153 32.68 23.27 8.50
N ALA A 154 33.18 24.48 8.20
CA ALA A 154 32.34 25.65 7.96
C ALA A 154 31.38 25.45 6.77
N ALA A 155 31.88 24.89 5.65
CA ALA A 155 31.05 24.63 4.48
C ALA A 155 29.96 23.57 4.73
N ASN A 156 30.25 22.52 5.49
CA ASN A 156 29.27 21.49 5.85
C ASN A 156 28.21 22.06 6.83
N LYS A 157 28.61 22.89 7.81
CA LYS A 157 27.66 23.57 8.70
C LYS A 157 26.67 24.42 7.91
N LEU A 158 27.18 25.24 7.00
CA LEU A 158 26.34 26.10 6.15
C LEU A 158 25.34 25.28 5.32
N LYS A 159 25.75 24.13 4.77
CA LYS A 159 24.84 23.22 4.05
C LYS A 159 23.79 22.63 4.97
N SER A 160 24.18 22.10 6.13
CA SER A 160 23.26 21.56 7.12
C SER A 160 22.22 22.62 7.55
N GLU A 161 22.67 23.83 7.88
CA GLU A 161 21.80 24.94 8.24
C GLU A 161 20.88 25.35 7.10
N ALA A 162 21.38 25.42 5.86
CA ALA A 162 20.57 25.74 4.69
C ALA A 162 19.47 24.71 4.43
N LEU A 163 19.76 23.42 4.61
CA LEU A 163 18.77 22.35 4.46
C LEU A 163 17.72 22.38 5.57
N LEU A 164 18.15 22.56 6.83
CA LEU A 164 17.26 22.57 7.99
C LEU A 164 16.40 23.84 8.06
N ARG A 165 16.90 24.97 7.56
CA ARG A 165 16.19 26.25 7.54
C ARG A 165 14.94 26.15 6.66
N LYS A 166 13.77 26.22 7.31
CA LYS A 166 12.44 26.05 6.67
C LYS A 166 12.32 24.74 5.89
N ALA A 167 13.03 23.69 6.35
CA ALA A 167 13.03 22.37 5.75
C ALA A 167 13.20 22.37 4.21
N ALA A 168 14.25 23.05 3.74
CA ALA A 168 14.53 23.20 2.31
C ALA A 168 14.72 21.86 1.58
N PHE A 169 15.04 20.78 2.30
CA PHE A 169 15.12 19.43 1.77
C PHE A 169 13.78 18.86 1.25
N HIS A 170 12.63 19.49 1.53
CA HIS A 170 11.34 19.10 0.94
C HIS A 170 11.28 19.35 -0.57
N TYR A 171 12.07 20.29 -1.08
CA TYR A 171 11.86 20.88 -2.40
C TYR A 171 12.79 20.27 -3.46
N LYS A 172 12.32 20.25 -4.72
CA LYS A 172 13.14 19.92 -5.89
C LYS A 172 14.36 20.82 -6.00
N ASP A 173 14.16 22.12 -5.77
CA ASP A 173 15.25 23.09 -5.63
C ASP A 173 15.23 23.66 -4.20
N PRO A 174 16.16 23.23 -3.32
CA PRO A 174 16.26 23.74 -1.95
C PRO A 174 16.58 25.24 -1.86
N ALA A 175 17.25 25.84 -2.87
CA ALA A 175 17.64 27.25 -2.82
C ALA A 175 16.44 28.17 -3.03
N THR A 176 15.64 27.90 -4.08
CA THR A 176 14.42 28.66 -4.38
C THR A 176 13.19 28.16 -3.60
N ARG A 177 13.27 26.96 -3.00
CA ARG A 177 12.14 26.24 -2.38
C ARG A 177 10.97 26.06 -3.35
N SER A 178 11.28 25.59 -4.57
CA SER A 178 10.29 25.26 -5.60
C SER A 178 10.16 23.74 -5.80
N GLY A 179 8.95 23.28 -6.15
CA GLY A 179 8.63 21.84 -6.30
C GLY A 179 8.59 21.10 -4.95
N TYR A 180 7.64 21.44 -4.09
CA TYR A 180 7.46 20.78 -2.79
C TYR A 180 7.24 19.27 -2.95
N ALA A 181 7.89 18.47 -2.12
CA ALA A 181 7.92 17.00 -2.14
C ALA A 181 8.56 16.35 -3.38
N GLU A 182 9.24 17.13 -4.24
CA GLU A 182 9.86 16.64 -5.48
C GLU A 182 11.39 16.59 -5.44
N ASN A 183 12.00 16.57 -4.25
CA ASN A 183 13.44 16.38 -4.13
C ASN A 183 13.88 15.03 -4.73
N SER A 184 14.84 15.05 -5.64
CA SER A 184 15.25 13.86 -6.41
C SER A 184 15.83 12.74 -5.53
N ILE A 185 16.47 13.06 -4.40
CA ILE A 185 16.94 12.04 -3.44
C ILE A 185 15.82 11.13 -2.93
N ILE A 186 14.60 11.66 -2.83
CA ILE A 186 13.42 10.91 -2.36
C ILE A 186 13.07 9.81 -3.38
N THR A 187 13.18 10.13 -4.67
CA THR A 187 12.90 9.16 -5.75
C THR A 187 13.93 8.03 -5.75
N ASP A 188 15.21 8.37 -5.63
CA ASP A 188 16.30 7.38 -5.60
C ASP A 188 16.19 6.46 -4.38
N ALA A 189 15.95 7.04 -3.20
CA ALA A 189 15.81 6.27 -1.96
C ALA A 189 14.58 5.35 -1.98
N ARG A 190 13.46 5.78 -2.56
CA ARG A 190 12.23 4.97 -2.74
C ARG A 190 12.48 3.70 -3.54
N HIS A 191 13.21 3.79 -4.65
CA HIS A 191 13.55 2.65 -5.50
C HIS A 191 14.51 1.66 -4.81
N SER A 192 15.29 2.10 -3.83
CA SER A 192 16.22 1.19 -3.14
C SER A 192 15.52 0.08 -2.35
N TYR A 193 14.28 0.30 -1.89
CA TYR A 193 13.59 -0.63 -1.00
C TYR A 193 12.08 -0.77 -1.27
N ILE A 194 11.31 0.32 -1.22
CA ILE A 194 9.83 0.27 -1.31
C ILE A 194 9.36 -0.10 -2.71
N PHE A 195 10.10 0.30 -3.74
CA PHE A 195 9.80 0.04 -5.15
C PHE A 195 10.98 -0.60 -5.90
N LYS A 196 11.70 -1.52 -5.25
CA LYS A 196 12.89 -2.17 -5.84
C LYS A 196 12.55 -3.17 -6.94
N ASN A 197 11.49 -3.96 -6.77
CA ASN A 197 11.08 -4.98 -7.73
C ASN A 197 9.59 -5.32 -7.58
N LYS A 198 9.10 -6.26 -8.40
CA LYS A 198 7.68 -6.70 -8.42
C LYS A 198 7.16 -7.24 -7.09
N LYS A 199 8.05 -7.67 -6.19
CA LYS A 199 7.73 -8.22 -4.85
C LYS A 199 7.98 -7.21 -3.72
N SER A 200 8.35 -5.96 -4.05
CA SER A 200 8.53 -4.91 -3.05
C SER A 200 7.19 -4.47 -2.46
N LEU A 201 7.24 -3.86 -1.26
CA LEU A 201 6.05 -3.46 -0.52
C LEU A 201 5.13 -2.53 -1.31
N GLY A 202 5.70 -1.53 -1.99
CA GLY A 202 4.93 -0.55 -2.76
C GLY A 202 4.21 -1.13 -3.98
N VAL A 203 4.66 -2.30 -4.47
CA VAL A 203 4.02 -3.02 -5.58
C VAL A 203 3.01 -4.03 -5.05
N THR A 204 3.38 -4.79 -4.01
CA THR A 204 2.53 -5.87 -3.46
C THR A 204 1.30 -5.32 -2.73
N PHE A 205 1.42 -4.13 -2.13
CA PHE A 205 0.38 -3.46 -1.37
C PHE A 205 -0.05 -2.16 -2.05
N GLU A 206 -0.32 -2.22 -3.36
CA GLU A 206 -0.68 -1.07 -4.19
C GLU A 206 -1.74 -0.17 -3.53
N SER A 207 -2.80 -0.76 -2.96
CA SER A 207 -3.90 0.00 -2.32
C SER A 207 -3.44 0.90 -1.17
N TYR A 208 -2.28 0.63 -0.57
CA TYR A 208 -1.67 1.47 0.44
C TYR A 208 -0.76 2.55 -0.13
N PHE A 209 -0.27 2.40 -1.36
CA PHE A 209 0.75 3.28 -1.94
C PHE A 209 0.28 4.05 -3.18
N ASN A 210 -0.92 3.80 -3.70
CA ASN A 210 -1.52 4.51 -4.83
C ASN A 210 -2.78 5.26 -4.40
N PRO A 211 -2.73 6.60 -4.22
CA PRO A 211 -1.58 7.51 -4.41
C PRO A 211 -0.47 7.37 -3.35
N ILE A 212 0.74 7.88 -3.63
CA ILE A 212 1.84 7.92 -2.63
C ILE A 212 1.31 8.56 -1.32
N PRO A 213 1.45 7.92 -0.16
CA PRO A 213 0.79 8.39 1.05
C PRO A 213 1.48 9.60 1.68
N ALA A 214 0.69 10.46 2.34
CA ALA A 214 1.20 11.57 3.14
C ALA A 214 2.12 11.09 4.28
N ALA A 215 1.74 9.98 4.95
CA ALA A 215 2.58 9.37 5.99
C ALA A 215 3.94 8.92 5.45
N TYR A 216 3.99 8.42 4.21
CA TYR A 216 5.25 8.00 3.62
C TYR A 216 6.14 9.21 3.30
N LEU A 217 5.55 10.28 2.72
CA LEU A 217 6.25 11.55 2.50
C LEU A 217 6.82 12.13 3.80
N ALA A 218 6.03 12.12 4.88
CA ALA A 218 6.47 12.60 6.19
C ALA A 218 7.63 11.76 6.76
N LEU A 219 7.63 10.44 6.54
CA LEU A 219 8.77 9.57 6.90
C LEU A 219 10.03 9.94 6.11
N ASP A 220 9.92 10.12 4.79
CA ASP A 220 11.06 10.52 3.94
C ASP A 220 11.66 11.85 4.44
N PHE A 221 10.81 12.85 4.74
CA PHE A 221 11.23 14.15 5.28
C PHE A 221 11.88 14.04 6.66
N THR A 222 11.35 13.18 7.53
CA THR A 222 11.93 12.93 8.85
C THR A 222 13.34 12.33 8.75
N VAL A 223 13.53 11.40 7.82
CA VAL A 223 14.84 10.79 7.56
C VAL A 223 15.81 11.84 7.01
N LEU A 224 15.40 12.65 6.04
CA LEU A 224 16.23 13.72 5.49
C LEU A 224 16.63 14.76 6.55
N GLN A 225 15.70 15.15 7.42
CA GLN A 225 15.98 16.03 8.54
C GLN A 225 17.02 15.42 9.48
N SER A 226 16.84 14.16 9.88
CA SER A 226 17.77 13.46 10.76
C SER A 226 19.16 13.38 10.14
N LEU A 227 19.26 13.01 8.86
CA LEU A 227 20.53 12.95 8.13
C LEU A 227 21.19 14.32 7.99
N ALA A 228 20.43 15.40 7.79
CA ALA A 228 20.99 16.76 7.80
C ALA A 228 21.56 17.11 9.19
N GLN A 229 20.85 16.76 10.27
CA GLN A 229 21.31 17.01 11.64
C GLN A 229 22.63 16.28 11.97
N GLU A 230 22.90 15.11 11.39
CA GLU A 230 24.18 14.41 11.55
C GLU A 230 25.39 15.23 11.06
N TRP A 231 25.18 16.28 10.26
CA TRP A 231 26.22 17.17 9.74
C TRP A 231 26.21 18.57 10.38
N SER A 232 25.36 18.82 11.38
CA SER A 232 25.20 20.13 12.02
C SER A 232 26.46 20.67 12.71
N THR A 233 27.39 19.80 13.13
CA THR A 233 28.67 20.19 13.71
C THR A 233 29.74 20.48 12.64
N GLY A 234 29.44 20.24 11.36
CA GLY A 234 30.36 20.33 10.23
C GLY A 234 31.19 19.07 9.98
N VAL A 235 31.18 18.12 10.92
CA VAL A 235 31.69 16.76 10.74
C VAL A 235 30.53 15.77 10.80
N HIS A 236 30.69 14.60 10.18
CA HIS A 236 29.65 13.57 10.20
C HIS A 236 29.60 12.90 11.58
N VAL A 237 28.51 13.10 12.31
CA VAL A 237 28.24 12.45 13.60
C VAL A 237 26.99 11.57 13.42
N PRO A 238 27.16 10.25 13.22
CA PRO A 238 26.02 9.35 13.05
C PRO A 238 25.09 9.39 14.27
N ALA A 239 23.79 9.49 14.02
CA ALA A 239 22.76 9.46 15.05
C ALA A 239 21.88 8.22 14.90
N SER A 240 21.36 7.73 16.04
CA SER A 240 20.37 6.67 16.04
C SER A 240 19.01 7.23 15.60
N PHE A 241 18.34 6.54 14.68
CA PHE A 241 16.97 6.90 14.27
C PHE A 241 15.95 6.22 15.19
N THR A 242 15.69 6.83 16.35
CA THR A 242 14.77 6.29 17.35
C THR A 242 13.38 6.94 17.26
N GLU A 243 12.35 6.22 17.69
CA GLU A 243 10.98 6.74 17.73
C GLU A 243 10.85 7.96 18.65
N LYS A 244 11.49 7.93 19.82
CA LYS A 244 11.47 9.03 20.79
C LYS A 244 11.96 10.34 20.19
N ASP A 245 13.02 10.27 19.39
CA ASP A 245 13.65 11.46 18.84
C ASP A 245 12.93 11.96 17.59
N MET A 246 12.38 11.04 16.79
CA MET A 246 11.84 11.34 15.47
C MET A 246 10.33 11.63 15.46
N LEU A 247 9.58 11.18 16.47
CA LEU A 247 8.11 11.29 16.50
C LEU A 247 7.63 12.74 16.31
N LYS A 248 8.24 13.70 17.01
CA LYS A 248 7.86 15.11 16.91
C LYS A 248 8.10 15.66 15.50
N ALA A 249 9.27 15.39 14.92
CA ALA A 249 9.59 15.84 13.57
C ALA A 249 8.63 15.22 12.53
N TYR A 250 8.35 13.92 12.66
CA TYR A 250 7.39 13.24 11.80
C TYR A 250 5.99 13.84 11.87
N GLN A 251 5.49 14.14 13.08
CA GLN A 251 4.18 14.76 13.27
C GLN A 251 4.13 16.15 12.63
N THR A 252 5.17 16.97 12.82
CA THR A 252 5.27 18.28 12.16
C THR A 252 5.21 18.16 10.65
N HIS A 253 5.99 17.26 10.04
CA HIS A 253 5.98 17.06 8.58
C HIS A 253 4.63 16.55 8.08
N LEU A 254 4.01 15.61 8.80
CA LEU A 254 2.71 15.07 8.42
C LEU A 254 1.62 16.13 8.47
N THR A 255 1.63 16.99 9.50
CA THR A 255 0.75 18.15 9.61
C THR A 255 0.96 19.13 8.46
N ASP A 256 2.21 19.50 8.14
CA ASP A 256 2.50 20.39 7.03
C ASP A 256 2.03 19.81 5.68
N ILE A 257 2.27 18.52 5.45
CA ILE A 257 1.84 17.83 4.23
C ILE A 257 0.32 17.85 4.10
N ASN A 258 -0.42 17.48 5.15
CA ASN A 258 -1.88 17.40 5.10
C ASN A 258 -2.50 18.80 5.05
N GLU A 259 -2.22 19.62 6.06
CA GLU A 259 -2.94 20.88 6.30
C GLU A 259 -2.44 22.06 5.48
N LYS A 260 -1.19 22.02 5.00
CA LYS A 260 -0.59 23.17 4.26
C LYS A 260 -0.34 22.88 2.79
N TRP A 261 -0.25 21.62 2.39
CA TRP A 261 0.01 21.26 0.99
C TRP A 261 -1.15 20.51 0.34
N ILE A 262 -1.65 19.43 0.94
CA ILE A 262 -2.79 18.67 0.40
C ILE A 262 -4.05 19.52 0.43
N ASP A 263 -4.39 20.10 1.58
CA ASP A 263 -5.60 20.92 1.73
C ASP A 263 -5.60 22.19 0.86
N LEU A 264 -4.42 22.64 0.43
CA LEU A 264 -4.30 23.77 -0.49
C LEU A 264 -4.89 23.45 -1.87
N ASN A 265 -4.67 22.23 -2.37
CA ASN A 265 -5.27 21.75 -3.61
C ASN A 265 -5.29 20.20 -3.63
N PRO A 266 -6.37 19.58 -3.10
CA PRO A 266 -6.44 18.13 -2.95
C PRO A 266 -6.34 17.39 -4.30
N GLU A 267 -6.97 17.92 -5.34
CA GLU A 267 -7.00 17.30 -6.66
C GLU A 267 -5.61 17.26 -7.31
N VAL A 268 -4.91 18.41 -7.32
CA VAL A 268 -3.57 18.50 -7.92
C VAL A 268 -2.57 17.66 -7.13
N THR A 269 -2.61 17.73 -5.79
CA THR A 269 -1.70 16.95 -4.95
C THR A 269 -1.96 15.44 -5.05
N GLU A 270 -3.21 15.01 -5.18
CA GLU A 270 -3.53 13.61 -5.48
C GLU A 270 -2.97 13.19 -6.84
N LYS A 271 -3.20 13.98 -7.91
CA LYS A 271 -2.66 13.69 -9.25
C LYS A 271 -1.13 13.58 -9.23
N LEU A 272 -0.44 14.47 -8.51
CA LEU A 272 1.01 14.40 -8.32
C LEU A 272 1.44 13.11 -7.61
N ARG A 273 0.79 12.77 -6.48
CA ARG A 273 1.10 11.55 -5.72
C ARG A 273 0.82 10.28 -6.52
N ARG A 274 -0.23 10.24 -7.34
CA ARG A 274 -0.49 9.14 -8.30
C ARG A 274 0.59 9.09 -9.39
N LYS A 275 1.00 10.23 -9.93
CA LYS A 275 2.08 10.31 -10.92
C LYS A 275 3.40 9.78 -10.37
N TRP A 276 3.74 10.11 -9.12
CA TRP A 276 4.94 9.58 -8.47
C TRP A 276 4.85 8.08 -8.22
N TYR A 277 3.69 7.56 -7.83
CA TYR A 277 3.46 6.11 -7.72
C TYR A 277 3.69 5.42 -9.07
N LYS A 278 3.01 5.88 -10.13
CA LYS A 278 3.15 5.30 -11.49
C LYS A 278 4.59 5.29 -11.98
N ARG A 279 5.35 6.36 -11.74
CA ARG A 279 6.78 6.42 -12.06
C ARG A 279 7.59 5.42 -11.26
N ALA A 280 7.30 5.26 -9.97
CA ALA A 280 8.01 4.34 -9.11
C ALA A 280 7.73 2.86 -9.43
N THR A 281 6.58 2.56 -10.03
CA THR A 281 6.18 1.21 -10.42
C THR A 281 6.37 0.90 -11.91
N GLN A 282 6.88 1.86 -12.68
CA GLN A 282 7.10 1.70 -14.12
C GLN A 282 8.03 0.51 -14.40
N GLY A 283 7.58 -0.44 -15.23
CA GLY A 283 8.31 -1.67 -15.54
C GLY A 283 8.28 -2.75 -14.44
N LEU A 284 7.67 -2.47 -13.28
CA LEU A 284 7.51 -3.44 -12.19
C LEU A 284 6.13 -4.11 -12.21
N VAL A 285 5.09 -3.35 -12.55
CA VAL A 285 3.73 -3.88 -12.70
C VAL A 285 3.56 -4.36 -14.15
N PRO A 286 2.94 -5.54 -14.39
CA PRO A 286 2.52 -5.92 -15.73
C PRO A 286 1.68 -4.77 -16.32
N ALA A 287 1.87 -4.43 -17.60
CA ALA A 287 0.94 -3.51 -18.24
C ALA A 287 -0.47 -4.08 -18.03
N GLU A 288 -1.43 -3.24 -17.59
CA GLU A 288 -2.82 -3.66 -17.69
C GLU A 288 -3.05 -4.05 -19.15
N PRO A 289 -3.67 -5.20 -19.43
CA PRO A 289 -4.01 -5.51 -20.81
C PRO A 289 -4.86 -4.36 -21.30
N GLU A 290 -4.33 -3.58 -22.25
CA GLU A 290 -5.17 -2.66 -22.98
C GLU A 290 -6.32 -3.50 -23.51
N GLN A 291 -7.53 -3.20 -23.08
CA GLN A 291 -8.73 -3.72 -23.71
C GLN A 291 -8.77 -3.09 -25.10
N SER A 292 -7.98 -3.67 -26.02
CA SER A 292 -8.16 -3.49 -27.44
C SER A 292 -9.47 -4.17 -27.76
N THR A 293 -10.51 -3.36 -27.94
CA THR A 293 -11.70 -3.83 -28.62
C THR A 293 -11.31 -3.94 -30.09
N ASN A 294 -11.44 -5.13 -30.68
CA ASN A 294 -11.25 -5.31 -32.13
C ASN A 294 -12.39 -4.69 -32.95
N ILE A 295 -13.33 -4.03 -32.29
CA ILE A 295 -14.49 -3.37 -32.88
C ILE A 295 -14.28 -1.89 -32.61
N ASP A 296 -13.95 -1.14 -33.66
CA ASP A 296 -13.82 0.31 -33.59
C ASP A 296 -15.20 1.00 -33.71
N GLU A 297 -15.22 2.33 -33.70
CA GLU A 297 -16.47 3.10 -33.78
C GLU A 297 -17.19 2.90 -35.13
N GLU A 298 -16.45 2.59 -36.18
CA GLU A 298 -16.98 2.35 -37.52
C GLU A 298 -17.65 0.97 -37.56
N ASP A 299 -16.99 -0.06 -37.02
CA ASP A 299 -17.53 -1.41 -36.83
C ASP A 299 -18.78 -1.40 -35.92
N GLN A 300 -18.78 -0.61 -34.86
CA GLN A 300 -19.95 -0.48 -33.97
C GLN A 300 -21.16 0.12 -34.68
N ASN A 301 -20.94 1.11 -35.55
CA ASN A 301 -22.02 1.71 -36.32
C ASN A 301 -22.52 0.77 -37.41
N ALA A 302 -21.63 0.02 -38.07
CA ALA A 302 -22.02 -1.02 -39.02
C ALA A 302 -22.85 -2.12 -38.35
N LEU A 303 -22.42 -2.60 -37.17
CA LEU A 303 -23.15 -3.60 -36.39
C LEU A 303 -24.53 -3.10 -35.93
N ARG A 304 -24.65 -1.82 -35.54
CA ARG A 304 -25.95 -1.22 -35.20
C ARG A 304 -26.90 -1.22 -36.39
N LEU A 305 -26.42 -0.84 -37.56
CA LEU A 305 -27.22 -0.83 -38.78
C LEU A 305 -27.64 -2.26 -39.20
N GLU A 306 -26.73 -3.23 -39.07
CA GLU A 306 -27.02 -4.64 -39.35
C GLU A 306 -28.10 -5.19 -38.41
N LEU A 307 -28.03 -4.84 -37.13
CA LEU A 307 -28.99 -5.29 -36.12
C LEU A 307 -30.36 -4.61 -36.25
N GLU A 308 -30.43 -3.36 -36.68
CA GLU A 308 -31.70 -2.67 -36.96
C GLU A 308 -32.51 -3.33 -38.09
N GLY A 309 -31.84 -4.06 -39.00
CA GLY A 309 -32.47 -4.83 -40.07
C GLY A 309 -32.90 -6.25 -39.70
N ARG A 310 -32.59 -6.73 -38.48
CA ARG A 310 -32.88 -8.11 -38.06
C ARG A 310 -34.07 -8.14 -37.10
N THR A 311 -35.20 -8.65 -37.57
CA THR A 311 -36.39 -8.92 -36.74
C THR A 311 -36.26 -10.18 -35.88
N GLY A 312 -35.22 -11.00 -36.09
CA GLY A 312 -34.95 -12.19 -35.29
C GLY A 312 -35.84 -13.41 -35.60
N ASP A 313 -36.82 -13.27 -36.50
CA ASP A 313 -37.75 -14.34 -36.91
C ASP A 313 -37.67 -14.55 -38.43
N THR A 314 -36.98 -15.61 -38.86
CA THR A 314 -37.03 -16.29 -40.18
C THR A 314 -36.09 -17.50 -40.04
N ASP A 315 -36.52 -18.76 -40.16
CA ASP A 315 -37.41 -19.33 -41.17
C ASP A 315 -38.48 -20.27 -40.60
N THR A 316 -39.73 -20.09 -41.05
CA THR A 316 -40.72 -21.17 -41.13
C THR A 316 -40.31 -22.09 -42.27
N GLU A 317 -39.85 -23.30 -41.96
CA GLU A 317 -39.64 -24.38 -42.94
C GLU A 317 -41.02 -24.82 -43.48
N ASN A 318 -41.34 -24.40 -44.71
CA ASN A 318 -42.40 -25.00 -45.51
C ASN A 318 -41.84 -26.28 -46.13
N GLU A 319 -42.11 -27.43 -45.52
CA GLU A 319 -41.94 -28.74 -46.15
C GLU A 319 -43.20 -29.09 -46.94
N ASP A 320 -43.19 -28.83 -48.25
CA ASP A 320 -44.10 -29.48 -49.19
C ASP A 320 -43.35 -29.68 -50.51
N GLU A 321 -43.03 -30.95 -50.81
CA GLU A 321 -43.40 -31.65 -52.04
C GLU A 321 -42.41 -32.74 -52.49
N ASN A 322 -42.98 -33.95 -52.62
CA ASN A 322 -42.78 -34.93 -53.69
C ASN A 322 -41.53 -35.83 -53.68
N GLU A 323 -41.72 -37.06 -53.17
CA GLU A 323 -41.10 -38.25 -53.77
C GLU A 323 -42.18 -39.23 -54.23
N ASP A 324 -42.44 -39.17 -55.54
CA ASP A 324 -43.13 -40.19 -56.32
C ASP A 324 -42.13 -41.31 -56.65
N ASN A 325 -42.38 -42.51 -56.11
CA ASN A 325 -42.31 -43.82 -56.77
C ASN A 325 -41.16 -44.13 -57.78
N MET A 326 -40.21 -45.01 -57.41
CA MET A 326 -39.87 -46.18 -58.25
C MET A 326 -39.03 -47.28 -57.56
N ALA A 327 -39.52 -48.52 -57.71
CA ALA A 327 -38.82 -49.81 -57.80
C ALA A 327 -38.27 -50.50 -56.52
N ALA A 328 -39.05 -51.44 -55.97
CA ALA A 328 -38.94 -52.89 -56.27
C ALA A 328 -40.07 -53.68 -55.58
#